data_AF-A0A6H1WZF7-F1
#
_entry.id   AF-A0A6H1WZF7-F1
#
_cell.length_a   1.000
_cell.length_b   1.000
_cell.length_c   1.000
_cell.angle_alpha   90.00
_cell.angle_beta   90.00
_cell.angle_gamma   90.00
#
_symmetry.space_group_name_H-M   'P 1'
#
loop_
_entity.id
_entity.type
_entity.pdbx_description
1 polymer ?
#
loop_
_entity_poly.entity_id
_entity_poly.type
_entity_poly.pdbx_seq_one_letter_code
_entity_poly.pdbx_strand_id
1 'polypeptide(L)'
;MGDLVFIVYISIALIFLIYSIISYKKKNIIYTIRSEKINVSKDNYYKLQLLFCVSNCILLILESVAIYNKTNTTLFVCYYLVTFWVVNYLLKFIGIKMKYLNISYE
;
A
#
# COMPACT_ATOMS: atom_id res chain seq x y z
N MET A 1 15.27 -0.98 22.26
CA MET A 1 14.86 -1.84 21.12
C MET A 1 13.57 -1.32 20.46
N GLY A 2 12.55 -0.92 21.24
CA GLY A 2 11.31 -0.33 20.72
C GLY A 2 11.50 0.91 19.85
N ASP A 3 12.36 1.86 20.24
CA ASP A 3 12.59 3.09 19.44
C ASP A 3 13.18 2.82 18.06
N LEU A 4 14.14 1.88 17.98
CA LEU A 4 14.79 1.53 16.72
C LEU A 4 13.81 0.82 15.77
N VAL A 5 12.99 -0.08 16.30
CA VAL A 5 11.91 -0.73 15.57
C VAL A 5 10.92 0.32 15.04
N PHE A 6 10.46 1.21 15.91
CA PHE A 6 9.53 2.29 15.57
C PHE A 6 10.06 3.20 14.45
N ILE A 7 11.32 3.66 14.55
CA ILE A 7 11.97 4.49 13.54
C ILE A 7 12.05 3.78 12.20
N VAL A 8 12.40 2.49 12.18
CA VAL A 8 12.50 1.70 10.94
C VAL A 8 11.14 1.59 10.26
N TYR A 9 10.07 1.24 10.99
CA TYR A 9 8.73 1.07 10.38
C TYR A 9 8.10 2.38 9.89
N ILE A 10 8.36 3.50 10.57
CA ILE A 10 7.98 4.83 10.08
C ILE A 10 8.77 5.18 8.82
N SER A 11 10.08 4.92 8.81
CA SER A 11 10.93 5.20 7.65
C SER A 11 10.44 4.43 6.41
N ILE A 12 10.06 3.16 6.56
CA ILE A 12 9.48 2.34 5.50
C ILE A 12 8.18 2.96 4.96
N ALA A 13 7.27 3.39 5.83
CA ALA A 13 6.02 4.03 5.43
C ALA A 13 6.26 5.35 4.65
N LEU A 14 7.24 6.15 5.08
CA LEU A 14 7.61 7.40 4.40
C LEU A 14 8.25 7.16 3.04
N ILE A 15 9.19 6.21 2.94
CA ILE A 15 9.80 5.83 1.66
C ILE A 15 8.73 5.35 0.69
N PHE A 16 7.79 4.53 1.18
CA PHE A 16 6.68 4.04 0.39
C PHE A 16 5.72 5.16 -0.07
N LEU A 17 5.48 6.17 0.77
CA LEU A 17 4.70 7.36 0.41
C LEU A 17 5.37 8.15 -0.74
N ILE A 18 6.67 8.42 -0.62
CA ILE A 18 7.45 9.13 -1.65
C ILE A 18 7.41 8.36 -2.96
N TYR A 19 7.67 7.06 -2.90
CA TYR A 19 7.58 6.17 -4.06
C TYR A 19 6.20 6.23 -4.71
N SER A 20 5.13 6.27 -3.91
CA SER A 20 3.76 6.35 -4.40
C SER A 20 3.46 7.65 -5.14
N ILE A 21 3.97 8.78 -4.65
CA ILE A 21 3.84 10.09 -5.31
C ILE A 21 4.60 10.11 -6.64
N ILE A 22 5.82 9.57 -6.67
CA ILE A 22 6.62 9.49 -7.91
C ILE A 22 5.91 8.61 -8.94
N SER A 23 5.37 7.48 -8.49
CA SER A 23 4.66 6.53 -9.35
C SER A 23 3.38 7.15 -9.93
N TYR A 24 2.63 7.91 -9.12
CA TYR A 24 1.48 8.68 -9.61
C TYR A 24 1.87 9.65 -10.73
N LYS A 25 2.96 10.41 -10.56
CA LYS A 25 3.46 11.34 -11.59
C LYS A 25 3.89 10.63 -12.87
N LYS A 26 4.56 9.47 -12.73
CA LYS A 26 5.03 8.67 -13.87
C LYS A 26 3.94 7.81 -14.50
N LYS A 27 2.71 7.80 -13.94
CA LYS A 27 1.62 6.88 -14.32
C LYS A 27 2.08 5.41 -14.29
N ASN A 28 2.88 5.07 -13.29
CA ASN A 28 3.31 3.70 -13.06
C ASN A 28 2.33 2.99 -12.11
N ILE A 29 2.06 1.72 -12.39
CA ILE A 29 1.29 0.87 -11.49
C ILE A 29 2.24 0.31 -10.46
N ILE A 30 1.98 0.57 -9.17
CA ILE A 30 2.84 0.06 -8.09
C ILE A 30 2.48 -1.38 -7.75
N TYR A 31 1.19 -1.71 -7.88
CA TYR A 31 0.66 -2.97 -7.41
C TYR A 31 -0.06 -3.70 -8.53
N THR A 32 0.68 -4.64 -9.12
CA THR A 32 0.09 -5.75 -9.86
C THR A 32 0.51 -7.02 -9.13
N ILE A 33 -0.47 -7.78 -8.63
CA ILE A 33 -0.25 -9.19 -8.33
C ILE A 33 0.16 -9.82 -9.67
N ARG A 34 1.43 -10.21 -9.70
CA ARG A 34 2.32 -10.45 -10.85
C ARG A 34 1.86 -11.56 -11.82
N SER A 35 0.72 -11.43 -12.49
CA SER A 35 0.28 -12.47 -13.43
C SER A 35 -0.52 -12.01 -14.64
N GLU A 36 -1.11 -10.82 -14.62
CA GLU A 36 -2.06 -10.43 -15.67
C GLU A 36 -1.57 -9.16 -16.36
N LYS A 37 -1.61 -9.13 -17.70
CA LYS A 37 -1.39 -7.92 -18.49
C LYS A 37 -2.53 -6.94 -18.17
N ILE A 38 -2.38 -6.18 -17.09
CA ILE A 38 -3.38 -5.22 -16.66
C ILE A 38 -3.21 -3.96 -17.48
N ASN A 39 -4.16 -3.72 -18.40
CA ASN A 39 -4.26 -2.45 -19.09
C ASN A 39 -5.10 -1.48 -18.25
N VAL A 40 -4.50 -0.36 -17.89
CA VAL A 40 -5.20 0.75 -17.22
C VAL A 40 -6.06 1.45 -18.26
N SER A 41 -7.37 1.23 -18.18
CA SER A 41 -8.32 1.80 -19.14
C SER A 41 -8.61 3.28 -18.88
N LYS A 42 -8.40 3.75 -17.64
CA LYS A 42 -8.71 5.13 -17.22
C LYS A 42 -7.62 5.70 -16.31
N ASP A 43 -7.20 6.94 -16.60
CA ASP A 43 -6.24 7.70 -15.78
C ASP A 43 -6.70 7.89 -14.32
N ASN A 44 -7.99 7.79 -14.04
CA ASN A 44 -8.54 7.82 -12.68
C ASN A 44 -8.00 6.69 -11.78
N TYR A 45 -7.50 5.59 -12.36
CA TYR A 45 -6.85 4.53 -11.60
C TYR A 45 -5.64 5.05 -10.81
N TYR A 46 -4.81 5.91 -11.39
CA TYR A 46 -3.62 6.42 -10.72
C TYR A 46 -4.00 7.30 -9.51
N LYS A 47 -5.09 8.08 -9.62
CA LYS A 47 -5.63 8.84 -8.48
C LYS A 47 -6.14 7.92 -7.38
N LEU A 48 -6.84 6.86 -7.74
CA LEU A 48 -7.33 5.85 -6.80
C LEU A 48 -6.16 5.14 -6.11
N GLN A 49 -5.15 4.70 -6.87
CA GLN A 49 -3.93 4.09 -6.35
C GLN A 49 -3.24 5.00 -5.35
N LEU A 50 -3.06 6.28 -5.69
CA LEU A 50 -2.45 7.25 -4.77
C LEU A 50 -3.25 7.39 -3.48
N LEU A 51 -4.58 7.48 -3.55
CA LEU A 51 -5.46 7.59 -2.38
C LEU A 51 -5.36 6.37 -1.46
N PHE A 52 -5.33 5.17 -2.04
CA PHE A 52 -5.12 3.93 -1.29
C PHE A 52 -3.73 3.86 -0.68
N CYS A 53 -2.67 4.24 -1.41
CA CYS A 53 -1.31 4.28 -0.87
C CYS A 53 -1.19 5.25 0.30
N VAL A 54 -1.74 6.47 0.18
CA VAL A 54 -1.73 7.47 1.27
C VAL A 54 -2.48 6.94 2.49
N SER A 55 -3.65 6.34 2.28
CA SER A 55 -4.44 5.72 3.36
C SER A 55 -3.66 4.58 4.04
N ASN A 56 -2.97 3.75 3.25
CA ASN A 56 -2.11 2.69 3.76
C ASN A 56 -0.98 3.26 4.64
N CYS A 57 -0.27 4.28 4.17
CA CYS A 57 0.78 4.92 4.96
C CYS A 57 0.27 5.48 6.29
N ILE A 58 -0.91 6.12 6.29
CA ILE A 58 -1.53 6.64 7.52
C ILE A 58 -1.84 5.48 8.48
N LEU A 59 -2.43 4.39 8.00
CA LEU A 59 -2.71 3.19 8.81
C LEU A 59 -1.43 2.60 9.41
N LEU A 60 -0.38 2.43 8.62
CA LEU A 60 0.90 1.87 9.09
C LEU A 60 1.59 2.75 10.14
N ILE A 61 1.48 4.07 10.01
CA ILE A 61 1.99 5.01 11.03
C ILE A 61 1.16 4.90 12.32
N LEU A 62 -0.17 4.87 12.22
CA LEU A 62 -1.06 4.71 13.38
C LEU A 62 -0.80 3.40 14.12
N GLU A 63 -0.62 2.28 13.39
CA GLU A 63 -0.25 0.98 13.97
C GLU A 63 1.10 1.05 14.69
N SER A 64 2.09 1.71 14.08
CA SER A 64 3.42 1.91 14.69
C SER A 64 3.33 2.70 15.99
N VAL A 65 2.50 3.75 16.04
CA VAL A 65 2.27 4.57 17.25
C VAL A 65 1.52 3.77 18.32
N ALA A 66 0.48 3.01 17.94
CA ALA A 66 -0.31 2.21 18.88
C ALA A 66 0.51 1.14 19.61
N ILE A 67 1.59 0.67 18.97
CA ILE A 67 2.44 -0.40 19.49
C ILE A 67 3.70 0.13 20.18
N TYR A 68 4.03 1.41 20.05
CA TYR A 68 5.17 2.03 20.72
C TYR A 68 5.21 1.72 22.24
N ASN A 69 4.05 1.63 22.89
CA ASN A 69 3.92 1.33 24.32
C ASN A 69 3.65 -0.17 24.65
N LYS A 70 3.65 -1.08 23.66
CA LYS A 70 3.35 -2.51 23.86
C LYS A 70 4.55 -3.40 23.50
N THR A 71 4.79 -4.42 24.31
CA THR A 71 5.99 -5.27 24.27
C THR A 71 5.99 -6.37 23.21
N ASN A 72 4.86 -6.66 22.54
CA ASN A 72 4.74 -7.85 21.68
C ASN A 72 5.06 -7.56 20.20
N THR A 73 6.36 -7.36 19.92
CA THR A 73 6.89 -6.97 18.61
C THR A 73 6.56 -7.95 17.49
N THR A 74 6.50 -9.26 17.76
CA THR A 74 6.22 -10.27 16.72
C THR A 74 4.81 -10.11 16.14
N LEU A 75 3.81 -9.93 17.00
CA LEU A 75 2.43 -9.70 16.57
C LEU A 75 2.31 -8.42 15.74
N PHE A 76 3.06 -7.38 16.10
CA PHE A 76 3.10 -6.14 15.33
C PHE A 76 3.58 -6.35 13.90
N VAL A 77 4.70 -7.05 13.71
CA VAL A 77 5.23 -7.30 12.35
C VAL A 77 4.20 -8.04 11.50
N CYS A 78 3.51 -9.03 12.09
CA CYS A 78 2.43 -9.73 11.41
C CYS A 78 1.29 -8.78 11.02
N TYR A 79 0.81 -7.95 11.94
CA TYR A 79 -0.25 -6.97 11.64
C TYR A 79 0.17 -5.97 10.55
N TYR A 80 1.37 -5.41 10.65
CA TYR A 80 1.90 -4.45 9.69
C TYR A 80 1.94 -5.03 8.26
N LEU A 81 2.42 -6.27 8.12
CA LEU A 81 2.45 -6.97 6.83
C LEU A 81 1.04 -7.27 6.31
N VAL A 82 0.13 -7.72 7.19
CA VAL A 82 -1.26 -8.01 6.83
C VAL A 82 -1.97 -6.74 6.36
N THR A 83 -1.85 -5.62 7.08
CA THR A 83 -2.45 -4.33 6.71
C THR A 83 -1.96 -3.89 5.34
N PHE A 84 -0.65 -3.97 5.10
CA PHE A 84 -0.09 -3.64 3.80
C PHE A 84 -0.68 -4.49 2.67
N TRP A 85 -0.80 -5.81 2.88
CA TRP A 85 -1.37 -6.72 1.87
C TRP A 85 -2.86 -6.51 1.66
N VAL A 86 -3.64 -6.32 2.72
CA VAL A 86 -5.10 -6.14 2.66
C VAL A 86 -5.45 -4.89 1.88
N VAL A 87 -4.81 -3.75 2.15
CA VAL A 87 -5.06 -2.50 1.44
C VAL A 87 -4.73 -2.64 -0.05
N ASN A 88 -3.64 -3.34 -0.38
CA ASN A 88 -3.26 -3.62 -1.77
C ASN A 88 -4.26 -4.54 -2.48
N TYR A 89 -4.76 -5.57 -1.80
CA TYR A 89 -5.78 -6.46 -2.35
C TYR A 89 -7.11 -5.73 -2.60
N LEU A 90 -7.51 -4.86 -1.66
CA LEU A 90 -8.68 -4.00 -1.80
C LEU A 90 -8.56 -3.05 -3.00
N LEU A 91 -7.40 -2.42 -3.19
CA LEU A 91 -7.15 -1.58 -4.36
C LEU A 91 -7.32 -2.35 -5.67
N LYS A 92 -6.76 -3.58 -5.78
CA LYS A 92 -6.95 -4.44 -6.95
C LYS A 92 -8.43 -4.73 -7.17
N PHE A 93 -9.13 -5.18 -6.14
CA PHE A 93 -10.55 -5.54 -6.22
C PHE A 93 -11.42 -4.36 -6.68
N ILE A 94 -11.22 -3.17 -6.12
CA ILE A 94 -11.96 -1.96 -6.51
C ILE A 94 -11.58 -1.52 -7.92
N GLY A 95 -10.30 -1.59 -8.29
CA GLY A 95 -9.84 -1.26 -9.64
C GLY A 95 -10.49 -2.11 -10.72
N ILE A 96 -10.70 -3.41 -10.46
CA ILE A 96 -11.44 -4.32 -11.34
C ILE A 96 -12.93 -3.97 -11.35
N LYS A 97 -13.55 -3.83 -10.16
CA LYS A 97 -14.99 -3.55 -10.04
C LYS A 97 -15.40 -2.24 -10.72
N MET A 98 -14.56 -1.21 -10.66
CA MET A 98 -14.79 0.08 -11.31
C MET A 98 -14.43 0.09 -12.81
N LYS A 99 -14.01 -1.04 -13.38
CA LYS A 99 -13.50 -1.15 -14.77
C LYS A 99 -12.35 -0.19 -15.07
N TYR A 100 -11.54 0.13 -14.06
CA TYR A 100 -10.33 0.92 -14.22
C TYR A 100 -9.17 0.04 -14.69
N LEU A 101 -9.20 -1.23 -14.30
CA LEU A 101 -8.31 -2.27 -14.75
C LEU A 101 -9.08 -3.24 -15.63
N ASN A 102 -8.61 -3.46 -16.86
CA ASN A 102 -9.04 -4.59 -17.66
C ASN A 102 -8.02 -5.72 -17.48
N ILE A 103 -8.51 -6.85 -16.98
CA ILE A 103 -7.75 -8.10 -16.96
C ILE A 103 -8.02 -8.77 -18.31
N SER A 104 -7.06 -8.69 -19.24
CA SER A 104 -7.10 -9.54 -20.43
C SER A 104 -6.55 -10.91 -20.04
N TYR A 105 -7.44 -11.90 -19.98
CA TYR A 105 -7.04 -13.30 -20.11
C TYR A 105 -6.78 -13.53 -21.60
N GLU A 106 -5.51 -13.47 -22.02
CA GLU A 106 -5.08 -14.11 -23.27
C GLU A 106 -5.02 -15.62 -23.06
#